data_AF-A0A7R9WK12-F1
#
_entry.id   AF-A0A7R9WK12-F1
#
_cell.length_a   1.000
_cell.length_b   1.000
_cell.length_c   1.000
_cell.angle_alpha   90.00
_cell.angle_beta   90.00
_cell.angle_gamma   90.00
#
_symmetry.space_group_name_H-M   'P 1'
#
loop_
_entity.id
_entity.type
_entity.pdbx_description
1 polymer ?
#
loop_
_entity_poly.entity_id
_entity_poly.type
_entity_poly.pdbx_seq_one_letter_code
_entity_poly.pdbx_strand_id
1 'polypeptide(L)'
;PFQRPLKNAKKAGSEIPVSKYQKMPEEQKQKIREDKMQENLERVKTRAEIAKKLKDMRKDKARGEDVDSKKGGGFWRGAKDRAVASRKKPEPVAPVVVPPGGKAPNSGIAKKVLSKVPVVKRAFKATPEEELYGDAALSFVAGIKMGAFSTNKPLSGKRKEAMIDWLELLSVSLPPELGVHEIVDSLLSNIEFVSEGQENMNNILDEHPLSNKFWSNSCSNGKKGQGFSCGFWKLLHLMSMGLSEQRGGLELCSGENPLGEDEPRVFSTLEASLVIREYMAQFFGCETCRNNFISKFDDCSFNRCSRLQGGDPDQLTTEEWREFPLWIWEFHNDVSVRVAGVKAQMTKNSQKKKDALVKQWPAMEDCFLCFKQDGEWDMEEVYEYLEKEYWSGADVNTPAKALEKYERSLLASAGGWSSLRFYAGLGLVLLFIHAAKRRKVIATGMHKKFDRTPGGAGKKA
;
A
#
# COMPACT_ATOMS: atom_id res chain seq x y z
N PRO A 1 -44.74 17.88 1.48
CA PRO A 1 -45.12 16.49 1.83
C PRO A 1 -43.90 15.56 1.75
N PHE A 2 -43.24 15.42 2.90
CA PHE A 2 -42.27 14.41 3.35
C PHE A 2 -41.17 15.07 4.21
N GLN A 3 -41.59 15.57 5.38
CA GLN A 3 -40.73 15.59 6.56
C GLN A 3 -40.93 14.24 7.25
N ARG A 4 -39.86 13.49 7.50
CA ARG A 4 -39.87 12.41 8.50
C ARG A 4 -39.05 12.84 9.72
N PRO A 5 -39.51 12.55 10.94
CA PRO A 5 -38.87 12.96 12.17
C PRO A 5 -37.76 11.98 12.55
N LEU A 6 -36.59 12.52 12.90
CA LEU A 6 -35.54 11.80 13.62
C LEU A 6 -36.09 11.37 14.99
N LYS A 7 -36.26 10.07 15.19
CA LYS A 7 -36.54 9.48 16.50
C LYS A 7 -35.22 9.16 17.18
N ASN A 8 -35.07 9.75 18.37
CA ASN A 8 -34.00 9.54 19.33
C ASN A 8 -33.78 8.05 19.65
N ALA A 9 -32.62 7.51 19.32
CA ALA A 9 -32.04 6.37 20.01
C ALA A 9 -31.10 6.90 21.11
N LYS A 10 -31.63 7.06 22.33
CA LYS A 10 -30.80 7.22 23.53
C LYS A 10 -30.23 5.85 23.87
N LYS A 11 -28.98 5.58 23.50
CA LYS A 11 -28.23 4.44 24.04
C LYS A 11 -27.43 4.93 25.26
N ALA A 12 -27.64 4.24 26.38
CA ALA A 12 -27.12 4.61 27.69
C ALA A 12 -25.70 4.07 27.89
N GLY A 13 -24.71 4.71 27.25
CA GLY A 13 -23.37 4.79 27.81
C GLY A 13 -23.36 5.99 28.74
N SER A 14 -23.32 5.79 30.06
CA SER A 14 -23.30 6.91 30.99
C SER A 14 -21.92 7.57 30.97
N GLU A 15 -21.63 8.35 29.94
CA GLU A 15 -20.49 9.26 29.96
C GLU A 15 -20.69 10.22 31.13
N ILE A 16 -19.78 10.14 32.11
CA ILE A 16 -19.76 11.09 33.21
C ILE A 16 -19.44 12.45 32.61
N PRO A 17 -20.32 13.46 32.73
CA PRO A 17 -20.04 14.78 32.19
C PRO A 17 -18.71 15.30 32.74
N VAL A 18 -17.87 15.90 31.88
CA VAL A 18 -16.52 16.37 32.24
C VAL A 18 -16.53 17.26 33.50
N SER A 19 -17.56 18.09 33.65
CA SER A 19 -17.75 18.96 34.82
C SER A 19 -18.00 18.21 36.13
N LYS A 20 -18.56 17.00 36.05
CA LYS A 20 -18.76 16.10 37.19
C LYS A 20 -17.48 15.32 37.49
N TYR A 21 -16.78 14.84 36.46
CA TYR A 21 -15.50 14.14 36.61
C TYR A 21 -14.44 15.02 37.27
N GLN A 22 -14.33 16.30 36.88
CA GLN A 22 -13.36 17.24 37.48
C GLN A 22 -13.55 17.44 38.99
N LYS A 23 -14.80 17.38 39.46
CA LYS A 23 -15.16 17.55 40.88
C LYS A 23 -15.06 16.26 41.70
N MET A 24 -14.72 15.12 41.09
CA MET A 24 -14.59 13.86 41.81
C MET A 24 -13.32 13.83 42.67
N PRO A 25 -13.35 13.17 43.85
CA PRO A 25 -12.14 12.88 44.61
C PRO A 25 -11.11 12.12 43.76
N GLU A 26 -9.83 12.40 43.95
CA GLU A 26 -8.74 11.80 43.15
C GLU A 26 -8.72 10.26 43.24
N GLU A 27 -9.01 9.68 44.40
CA GLU A 27 -9.14 8.22 44.56
C GLU A 27 -10.20 7.61 43.63
N GLN A 28 -11.30 8.34 43.42
CA GLN A 28 -12.38 7.88 42.55
C GLN A 28 -12.03 8.05 41.07
N LYS A 29 -11.28 9.10 40.71
CA LYS A 29 -10.74 9.28 39.36
C LYS A 29 -9.72 8.18 39.03
N GLN A 30 -8.86 7.83 39.99
CA GLN A 30 -7.86 6.80 39.84
C GLN A 30 -8.48 5.42 39.64
N LYS A 31 -9.51 5.08 40.43
CA LYS A 31 -10.27 3.85 40.22
C LYS A 31 -10.91 3.77 38.83
N ILE A 32 -11.49 4.87 38.34
CA ILE A 32 -12.04 4.92 36.96
C ILE A 32 -10.94 4.70 35.91
N ARG A 33 -9.74 5.24 36.12
CA ARG A 33 -8.60 5.02 35.21
C ARG A 33 -8.16 3.55 35.22
N GLU A 34 -8.08 2.93 36.40
CA GLU A 34 -7.73 1.51 36.55
C GLU A 34 -8.77 0.60 35.89
N ASP A 35 -10.05 0.85 36.12
CA ASP A 35 -11.16 0.09 35.52
C ASP A 35 -11.12 0.20 33.98
N LYS A 36 -10.94 1.42 33.43
CA LYS A 36 -10.80 1.64 31.98
C LYS A 36 -9.55 1.00 31.39
N MET A 37 -8.43 1.05 32.10
CA MET A 37 -7.18 0.42 31.66
C MET A 37 -7.33 -1.09 31.60
N GLN A 38 -8.00 -1.70 32.58
CA GLN A 38 -8.26 -3.13 32.62
C GLN A 38 -9.24 -3.55 31.52
N GLU A 39 -10.28 -2.76 31.27
CA GLU A 39 -11.19 -2.93 30.14
C GLU A 39 -10.43 -2.92 28.80
N ASN A 40 -9.61 -1.88 28.57
CA ASN A 40 -8.78 -1.78 27.36
C ASN A 40 -7.80 -2.95 27.19
N LEU A 41 -7.20 -3.44 28.27
CA LEU A 41 -6.32 -4.61 28.23
C LEU A 41 -7.05 -5.87 27.75
N GLU A 42 -8.29 -6.08 28.20
CA GLU A 42 -9.13 -7.21 27.74
C GLU A 42 -9.56 -7.02 26.27
N ARG A 43 -9.79 -5.79 25.82
CA ARG A 43 -10.05 -5.47 24.39
C ARG A 43 -8.86 -5.86 23.51
N VAL A 44 -7.65 -5.49 23.89
CA VAL A 44 -6.42 -5.81 23.14
C VAL A 44 -6.21 -7.33 23.06
N LYS A 45 -6.39 -8.05 24.18
CA LYS A 45 -6.31 -9.52 24.17
C LYS A 45 -7.32 -10.15 23.22
N THR A 46 -8.56 -9.67 23.24
CA THR A 46 -9.62 -10.18 22.37
C THR A 46 -9.32 -9.94 20.90
N ARG A 47 -8.88 -8.73 20.53
CA ARG A 47 -8.46 -8.41 19.16
C ARG A 47 -7.31 -9.30 18.69
N ALA A 48 -6.32 -9.55 19.56
CA ALA A 48 -5.21 -10.45 19.26
C ALA A 48 -5.68 -11.91 19.02
N GLU A 49 -6.67 -12.38 19.77
CA GLU A 49 -7.28 -13.70 19.55
C GLU A 49 -8.07 -13.79 18.24
N ILE A 50 -8.87 -12.76 17.91
CA ILE A 50 -9.61 -12.68 16.64
C ILE A 50 -8.62 -12.67 15.45
N ALA A 51 -7.58 -11.84 15.52
CA ALA A 51 -6.54 -11.78 14.49
C ALA A 51 -5.84 -13.14 14.31
N LYS A 52 -5.57 -13.86 15.40
CA LYS A 52 -5.02 -15.21 15.36
C LYS A 52 -5.97 -16.19 14.66
N LYS A 53 -7.27 -16.17 14.99
CA LYS A 53 -8.29 -17.00 14.33
C LYS A 53 -8.39 -16.72 12.83
N LEU A 54 -8.41 -15.44 12.43
CA LEU A 54 -8.41 -15.04 11.02
C LEU A 54 -7.19 -15.59 10.27
N LYS A 55 -6.01 -15.53 10.89
CA LYS A 55 -4.76 -16.06 10.32
C LYS A 55 -4.79 -17.58 10.13
N ASP A 56 -5.37 -18.30 11.08
CA ASP A 56 -5.51 -19.76 10.99
C ASP A 56 -6.53 -20.16 9.91
N MET A 57 -7.67 -19.45 9.80
CA MET A 57 -8.63 -19.66 8.71
C MET A 57 -8.03 -19.41 7.32
N ARG A 58 -7.18 -18.36 7.17
CA ARG A 58 -6.47 -18.10 5.90
C ARG A 58 -5.52 -19.25 5.54
N LYS A 59 -4.79 -19.80 6.52
CA LYS A 59 -3.91 -20.97 6.30
C LYS A 59 -4.67 -22.21 5.88
N ASP A 60 -5.82 -22.46 6.47
CA ASP A 60 -6.65 -23.64 6.13
C ASP A 60 -7.27 -23.50 4.73
N LYS A 61 -7.70 -22.29 4.34
CA LYS A 61 -8.16 -22.01 2.97
C LYS A 61 -7.05 -22.25 1.94
N ALA A 62 -5.84 -21.77 2.21
CA ALA A 62 -4.68 -22.00 1.34
C ALA A 62 -4.30 -23.49 1.20
N ARG A 63 -4.57 -24.31 2.23
CA ARG A 63 -4.36 -25.78 2.18
C ARG A 63 -5.46 -26.51 1.42
N GLY A 64 -6.70 -25.99 1.44
CA GLY A 64 -7.84 -26.59 0.73
C GLY A 64 -7.74 -26.46 -0.79
N GLU A 65 -7.27 -25.32 -1.30
CA GLU A 65 -7.14 -25.06 -2.73
C GLU A 65 -6.07 -25.95 -3.42
N ASP A 66 -5.11 -26.46 -2.66
CA ASP A 66 -4.05 -27.34 -3.18
C ASP A 66 -4.51 -28.81 -3.36
N VAL A 67 -5.65 -29.19 -2.78
CA VAL A 67 -6.20 -30.55 -2.86
C VAL A 67 -7.12 -30.73 -4.06
N ASP A 68 -7.84 -29.69 -4.49
CA ASP A 68 -8.75 -29.77 -5.64
C ASP A 68 -8.05 -29.60 -7.01
N SER A 69 -6.82 -29.08 -7.05
CA SER A 69 -6.04 -29.00 -8.30
C SER A 69 -5.52 -30.36 -8.81
N LYS A 70 -5.62 -31.44 -8.00
CA LYS A 70 -5.10 -32.77 -8.36
C LYS A 70 -6.12 -33.79 -8.88
N LYS A 71 -7.41 -33.45 -9.03
CA LYS A 71 -8.44 -34.41 -9.46
C LYS A 71 -8.93 -34.32 -10.91
N GLY A 72 -8.42 -33.38 -11.72
CA GLY A 72 -8.84 -33.24 -13.13
C GLY A 72 -7.69 -33.37 -14.13
N GLY A 73 -7.26 -34.59 -14.46
CA GLY A 73 -6.16 -34.78 -15.41
C GLY A 73 -5.81 -36.23 -15.74
N GLY A 74 -6.80 -37.07 -16.01
CA GLY A 74 -6.57 -38.38 -16.60
C GLY A 74 -6.70 -38.29 -18.12
N PHE A 75 -5.58 -38.29 -18.86
CA PHE A 75 -5.40 -39.00 -20.15
C PHE A 75 -4.07 -38.57 -20.79
N TRP A 76 -2.99 -39.34 -20.63
CA TRP A 76 -1.95 -39.60 -21.64
C TRP A 76 -1.07 -40.75 -21.12
N ARG A 77 -1.24 -41.94 -21.72
CA ARG A 77 -0.27 -43.04 -21.64
C ARG A 77 0.79 -42.81 -22.72
N GLY A 78 2.06 -42.87 -22.34
CA GLY A 78 3.17 -42.87 -23.28
C GLY A 78 4.47 -43.19 -22.57
N ALA A 79 4.89 -44.45 -22.70
CA ALA A 79 6.08 -45.03 -22.10
C ALA A 79 7.38 -44.29 -22.43
N LYS A 80 8.33 -44.27 -21.48
CA LYS A 80 9.72 -44.67 -21.71
C LYS A 80 10.51 -44.74 -20.41
N ASP A 81 11.12 -45.90 -20.23
CA ASP A 81 12.11 -46.23 -19.21
C ASP A 81 13.30 -45.28 -19.23
N ARG A 82 13.74 -44.84 -18.04
CA ARG A 82 15.15 -44.58 -17.77
C ARG A 82 15.43 -44.67 -16.27
N ALA A 83 16.22 -45.69 -15.93
CA ALA A 83 16.87 -45.85 -14.65
C ALA A 83 17.76 -44.63 -14.33
N VAL A 84 17.59 -44.02 -13.16
CA VAL A 84 18.58 -43.12 -12.57
C VAL A 84 18.72 -43.42 -11.09
N ALA A 85 19.99 -43.59 -10.71
CA ALA A 85 20.57 -43.97 -9.44
C ALA A 85 19.91 -43.40 -8.17
N SER A 86 19.81 -44.29 -7.17
CA SER A 86 19.52 -44.00 -5.78
C SER A 86 20.60 -43.10 -5.17
N ARG A 87 20.23 -41.86 -4.81
CA ARG A 87 21.01 -41.04 -3.86
C ARG A 87 20.49 -41.28 -2.45
N LYS A 88 21.35 -41.85 -1.61
CA LYS A 88 21.13 -42.00 -0.16
C LYS A 88 20.87 -40.62 0.47
N LYS A 89 19.80 -40.56 1.26
CA LYS A 89 19.40 -39.46 2.13
C LYS A 89 20.42 -39.36 3.28
N PRO A 90 20.99 -38.18 3.61
CA PRO A 90 21.82 -38.06 4.80
C PRO A 90 20.95 -38.16 6.06
N GLU A 91 21.44 -38.88 7.05
CA GLU A 91 20.83 -39.01 8.37
C GLU A 91 20.74 -37.65 9.09
N PRO A 92 19.71 -37.43 9.92
CA PRO A 92 19.59 -36.23 10.73
C PRO A 92 20.69 -36.19 11.80
N VAL A 93 21.48 -35.13 11.79
CA VAL A 93 22.44 -34.83 12.86
C VAL A 93 21.66 -34.52 14.13
N ALA A 94 21.96 -35.25 15.21
CA ALA A 94 21.33 -35.10 16.51
C ALA A 94 21.49 -33.67 17.08
N PRO A 95 20.50 -33.14 17.82
CA PRO A 95 20.61 -31.84 18.45
C PRO A 95 21.71 -31.83 19.52
N VAL A 96 22.56 -30.81 19.48
CA VAL A 96 23.57 -30.55 20.51
C VAL A 96 22.84 -30.21 21.81
N VAL A 97 22.88 -31.14 22.76
CA VAL A 97 22.38 -30.96 24.12
C VAL A 97 23.35 -30.02 24.85
N VAL A 98 22.90 -28.79 25.14
CA VAL A 98 23.63 -27.86 26.01
C VAL A 98 23.35 -28.26 27.46
N PRO A 99 24.37 -28.48 28.31
CA PRO A 99 24.18 -28.86 29.69
C PRO A 99 23.52 -27.73 30.50
N PRO A 100 22.57 -28.05 31.40
CA PRO A 100 21.94 -27.06 32.26
C PRO A 100 22.96 -26.60 33.32
N GLY A 101 23.36 -25.32 33.28
CA GLY A 101 24.19 -24.73 34.33
C GLY A 101 25.17 -23.63 33.89
N GLY A 102 25.35 -23.39 32.58
CA GLY A 102 26.20 -22.30 32.10
C GLY A 102 25.49 -20.95 32.11
N LYS A 103 25.99 -19.97 32.88
CA LYS A 103 25.56 -18.56 32.77
C LYS A 103 25.68 -18.11 31.32
N ALA A 104 24.58 -17.63 30.73
CA ALA A 104 24.55 -17.19 29.34
C ALA A 104 25.65 -16.13 29.08
N PRO A 105 26.55 -16.33 28.11
CA PRO A 105 27.56 -15.34 27.79
C PRO A 105 26.88 -14.06 27.32
N ASN A 106 27.38 -12.94 27.81
CA ASN A 106 26.90 -11.58 27.58
C ASN A 106 26.55 -11.35 26.09
N SER A 107 25.25 -11.39 25.76
CA SER A 107 24.72 -11.52 24.39
C SER A 107 25.06 -10.33 23.48
N GLY A 108 25.51 -9.22 24.06
CA GLY A 108 25.97 -8.03 23.34
C GLY A 108 27.23 -8.24 22.50
N ILE A 109 28.18 -9.07 22.94
CA ILE A 109 29.44 -9.28 22.20
C ILE A 109 29.19 -10.16 20.97
N ALA A 110 28.40 -11.23 21.13
CA ALA A 110 28.01 -12.10 20.02
C ALA A 110 27.25 -11.32 18.93
N LYS A 111 26.29 -10.47 19.28
CA LYS A 111 25.59 -9.59 18.31
C LYS A 111 26.53 -8.65 17.57
N LYS A 112 27.54 -8.08 18.24
CA LYS A 112 28.48 -7.12 17.65
C LYS A 112 29.51 -7.77 16.71
N VAL A 113 29.84 -9.04 16.96
CA VAL A 113 30.74 -9.84 16.08
C VAL A 113 29.95 -10.43 14.92
N LEU A 114 28.76 -10.99 15.20
CA LEU A 114 27.88 -11.54 14.18
C LEU A 114 27.41 -10.46 13.19
N SER A 115 27.15 -9.23 13.65
CA SER A 115 26.81 -8.11 12.75
C SER A 115 27.95 -7.64 11.85
N LYS A 116 29.19 -8.14 12.03
CA LYS A 116 30.30 -7.87 11.10
C LYS A 116 30.42 -8.91 9.99
N VAL A 117 29.76 -10.06 10.12
CA VAL A 117 29.75 -11.10 9.08
C VAL A 117 28.79 -10.67 7.96
N PRO A 118 29.24 -10.53 6.70
CA PRO A 118 28.40 -10.03 5.59
C PRO A 118 27.12 -10.84 5.37
N VAL A 119 27.17 -12.15 5.60
CA VAL A 119 26.03 -13.07 5.50
C VAL A 119 24.97 -12.76 6.58
N VAL A 120 25.43 -12.45 7.78
CA VAL A 120 24.57 -12.11 8.92
C VAL A 120 24.02 -10.69 8.79
N LYS A 121 24.80 -9.73 8.25
CA LYS A 121 24.29 -8.39 7.89
C LYS A 121 23.13 -8.45 6.89
N ARG A 122 23.18 -9.37 5.91
CA ARG A 122 22.07 -9.56 4.96
C ARG A 122 20.86 -10.21 5.63
N ALA A 123 21.07 -11.14 6.56
CA ALA A 123 19.99 -11.78 7.31
C ALA A 123 19.26 -10.83 8.29
N PHE A 124 19.86 -9.68 8.64
CA PHE A 124 19.26 -8.67 9.52
C PHE A 124 18.84 -7.39 8.79
N LYS A 125 18.84 -7.37 7.45
CA LYS A 125 18.29 -6.22 6.74
C LYS A 125 16.75 -6.30 6.82
N ALA A 126 16.14 -5.24 7.33
CA ALA A 126 14.69 -5.11 7.33
C ALA A 126 14.15 -5.29 5.91
N THR A 127 13.01 -5.95 5.77
CA THR A 127 12.32 -6.05 4.48
C THR A 127 11.82 -4.66 4.05
N PRO A 128 11.56 -4.42 2.75
CA PRO A 128 10.97 -3.16 2.30
C PRO A 128 9.65 -2.83 3.03
N GLU A 129 8.83 -3.84 3.30
CA GLU A 129 7.59 -3.72 4.07
C GLU A 129 7.85 -3.32 5.54
N GLU A 130 8.83 -3.96 6.20
CA GLU A 130 9.22 -3.58 7.57
C GLU A 130 9.78 -2.15 7.62
N GLU A 131 10.54 -1.71 6.60
CA GLU A 131 11.01 -0.33 6.46
C GLU A 131 9.83 0.64 6.22
N LEU A 132 8.86 0.27 5.37
CA LEU A 132 7.65 1.04 5.09
C LEU A 132 6.84 1.28 6.37
N TYR A 133 6.47 0.21 7.09
CA TYR A 133 5.70 0.30 8.32
C TYR A 133 6.49 0.99 9.43
N GLY A 134 7.78 0.66 9.57
CA GLY A 134 8.66 1.32 10.55
C GLY A 134 8.72 2.84 10.36
N ASP A 135 8.88 3.31 9.12
CA ASP A 135 8.90 4.74 8.81
C ASP A 135 7.53 5.39 9.04
N ALA A 136 6.43 4.75 8.63
CA ALA A 136 5.09 5.29 8.84
C ALA A 136 4.73 5.41 10.32
N ALA A 137 5.02 4.38 11.13
CA ALA A 137 4.78 4.39 12.57
C ALA A 137 5.63 5.46 13.29
N LEU A 138 6.91 5.58 12.92
CA LEU A 138 7.79 6.64 13.43
C LEU A 138 7.24 8.03 13.09
N SER A 139 6.72 8.23 11.87
CA SER A 139 6.11 9.50 11.47
C SER A 139 4.80 9.80 12.18
N PHE A 140 3.99 8.80 12.49
CA PHE A 140 2.82 8.99 13.33
C PHE A 140 3.20 9.55 14.71
N VAL A 141 4.08 8.85 15.44
CA VAL A 141 4.53 9.27 16.79
C VAL A 141 5.26 10.61 16.75
N ALA A 142 6.18 10.80 15.81
CA ALA A 142 6.90 12.07 15.67
C ALA A 142 5.97 13.22 15.30
N GLY A 143 4.99 12.98 14.42
CA GLY A 143 4.01 13.98 14.00
C GLY A 143 3.16 14.47 15.17
N ILE A 144 2.70 13.55 16.02
CA ILE A 144 1.98 13.89 17.26
C ILE A 144 2.90 14.67 18.22
N LYS A 145 4.12 14.17 18.51
CA LYS A 145 5.06 14.83 19.44
C LYS A 145 5.43 16.26 19.01
N MET A 146 5.58 16.49 17.71
CA MET A 146 5.96 17.81 17.16
C MET A 146 4.75 18.73 16.93
N GLY A 147 3.61 18.17 16.53
CA GLY A 147 2.48 18.93 16.01
C GLY A 147 1.44 19.29 17.06
N ALA A 148 1.11 18.37 17.97
CA ALA A 148 0.01 18.51 18.92
C ALA A 148 0.17 19.73 19.83
N PHE A 149 1.36 19.90 20.40
CA PHE A 149 1.67 20.93 21.41
C PHE A 149 2.71 21.94 20.95
N SER A 150 2.73 22.31 19.66
CA SER A 150 3.70 23.27 19.10
C SER A 150 3.71 24.65 19.80
N THR A 151 2.64 24.99 20.53
CA THR A 151 2.52 26.25 21.31
C THR A 151 2.69 26.08 22.82
N ASN A 152 2.98 24.86 23.31
CA ASN A 152 3.02 24.50 24.74
C ASN A 152 1.73 24.82 25.51
N LYS A 153 0.59 24.98 24.83
CA LYS A 153 -0.73 25.22 25.43
C LYS A 153 -1.60 23.96 25.32
N PRO A 154 -2.55 23.77 26.25
CA PRO A 154 -3.59 22.75 26.10
C PRO A 154 -4.26 22.81 24.71
N LEU A 155 -4.69 21.67 24.19
CA LEU A 155 -5.40 21.64 22.91
C LEU A 155 -6.72 22.39 23.04
N SER A 156 -6.93 23.38 22.17
CA SER A 156 -8.24 24.01 22.04
C SER A 156 -9.28 22.99 21.56
N GLY A 157 -10.57 23.27 21.76
CA GLY A 157 -11.66 22.39 21.32
C GLY A 157 -11.52 21.96 19.86
N LYS A 158 -11.27 22.91 18.95
CA LYS A 158 -11.05 22.62 17.52
C LYS A 158 -9.84 21.71 17.26
N ARG A 159 -8.71 21.94 17.94
CA ARG A 159 -7.52 21.08 17.78
C ARG A 159 -7.82 19.68 18.31
N LYS A 160 -8.45 19.59 19.46
CA LYS A 160 -8.82 18.32 20.08
C LYS A 160 -9.75 17.51 19.18
N GLU A 161 -10.79 18.13 18.61
CA GLU A 161 -11.69 17.50 17.63
C GLU A 161 -10.93 17.00 16.40
N ALA A 162 -10.07 17.83 15.80
CA ALA A 162 -9.23 17.41 14.68
C ALA A 162 -8.26 16.26 15.03
N MET A 163 -7.82 16.15 16.30
CA MET A 163 -7.02 15.03 16.76
C MET A 163 -7.87 13.75 16.88
N ILE A 164 -9.08 13.85 17.41
CA ILE A 164 -10.02 12.72 17.51
C ILE A 164 -10.33 12.18 16.11
N ASP A 165 -10.78 13.05 15.21
CA ASP A 165 -11.09 12.69 13.82
C ASP A 165 -9.90 12.00 13.14
N TRP A 166 -8.69 12.54 13.32
CA TRP A 166 -7.47 11.96 12.77
C TRP A 166 -7.17 10.57 13.34
N LEU A 167 -7.30 10.39 14.66
CA LEU A 167 -7.06 9.11 15.31
C LEU A 167 -8.11 8.07 14.95
N GLU A 168 -9.39 8.45 14.86
CA GLU A 168 -10.48 7.57 14.40
C GLU A 168 -10.29 7.15 12.94
N LEU A 169 -9.89 8.08 12.06
CA LEU A 169 -9.58 7.74 10.67
C LEU A 169 -8.44 6.70 10.62
N LEU A 170 -7.37 6.91 11.39
CA LEU A 170 -6.25 5.98 11.42
C LEU A 170 -6.62 4.60 12.00
N SER A 171 -7.51 4.54 13.01
CA SER A 171 -7.90 3.27 13.63
C SER A 171 -8.67 2.34 12.67
N VAL A 172 -9.40 2.90 11.70
CA VAL A 172 -10.15 2.12 10.71
C VAL A 172 -9.46 1.96 9.37
N SER A 173 -8.29 2.57 9.16
CA SER A 173 -7.62 2.58 7.86
C SER A 173 -6.20 2.02 7.89
N LEU A 174 -5.54 1.94 9.04
CA LEU A 174 -4.18 1.41 9.10
C LEU A 174 -4.18 -0.12 9.22
N PRO A 175 -3.20 -0.80 8.59
CA PRO A 175 -3.07 -2.25 8.76
C PRO A 175 -2.63 -2.56 10.20
N PRO A 176 -3.13 -3.65 10.83
CA PRO A 176 -2.75 -4.01 12.20
C PRO A 176 -1.24 -4.26 12.35
N GLU A 177 -0.57 -4.72 11.29
CA GLU A 177 0.87 -4.98 11.21
C GLU A 177 1.72 -3.73 11.46
N LEU A 178 1.17 -2.53 11.26
CA LEU A 178 1.86 -1.28 11.53
C LEU A 178 2.17 -1.08 13.02
N GLY A 179 1.42 -1.74 13.91
CA GLY A 179 1.67 -1.73 15.35
C GLY A 179 1.37 -0.41 16.06
N VAL A 180 0.58 0.48 15.45
CA VAL A 180 0.19 1.78 16.03
C VAL A 180 -1.23 1.80 16.61
N HIS A 181 -2.03 0.76 16.37
CA HIS A 181 -3.42 0.70 16.84
C HIS A 181 -3.54 0.82 18.36
N GLU A 182 -2.67 0.17 19.13
CA GLU A 182 -2.65 0.32 20.59
C GLU A 182 -2.38 1.76 21.03
N ILE A 183 -1.48 2.47 20.32
CA ILE A 183 -1.19 3.87 20.59
C ILE A 183 -2.42 4.73 20.27
N VAL A 184 -3.06 4.49 19.12
CA VAL A 184 -4.25 5.21 18.68
C VAL A 184 -5.39 5.03 19.68
N ASP A 185 -5.68 3.79 20.08
CA ASP A 185 -6.73 3.46 21.06
C ASP A 185 -6.47 4.09 22.43
N SER A 186 -5.22 4.05 22.92
CA SER A 186 -4.82 4.68 24.18
C SER A 186 -4.94 6.20 24.13
N LEU A 187 -4.57 6.83 23.01
CA LEU A 187 -4.72 8.28 22.83
C LEU A 187 -6.20 8.68 22.78
N LEU A 188 -7.05 7.93 22.07
CA LEU A 188 -8.50 8.18 22.00
C LEU A 188 -9.17 8.03 23.37
N SER A 189 -8.87 6.93 24.08
CA SER A 189 -9.44 6.64 25.40
C SER A 189 -9.06 7.69 26.46
N ASN A 190 -7.92 8.35 26.28
CA ASN A 190 -7.36 9.33 27.22
C ASN A 190 -7.34 10.75 26.64
N ILE A 191 -8.16 11.06 25.63
CA ILE A 191 -8.05 12.32 24.89
C ILE A 191 -8.21 13.57 25.78
N GLU A 192 -9.03 13.51 26.84
CA GLU A 192 -9.14 14.59 27.83
C GLU A 192 -7.79 14.84 28.51
N PHE A 193 -7.18 13.80 29.07
CA PHE A 193 -5.89 13.87 29.75
C PHE A 193 -4.78 14.29 28.79
N VAL A 194 -4.72 13.68 27.60
CA VAL A 194 -3.77 14.03 26.54
C VAL A 194 -3.89 15.50 26.17
N SER A 195 -5.11 16.05 26.08
CA SER A 195 -5.35 17.43 25.63
C SER A 195 -4.86 18.51 26.59
N GLU A 196 -4.61 18.17 27.87
CA GLU A 196 -4.15 19.12 28.88
C GLU A 196 -2.69 19.55 28.67
N GLY A 197 -1.85 18.72 28.06
CA GLY A 197 -0.44 19.09 27.87
C GLY A 197 0.44 18.04 27.19
N GLN A 198 1.61 18.49 26.74
CA GLN A 198 2.59 17.64 26.03
C GLN A 198 3.14 16.51 26.90
N GLU A 199 3.32 16.73 28.20
CA GLU A 199 3.81 15.73 29.14
C GLU A 199 2.83 14.56 29.26
N ASN A 200 1.53 14.86 29.44
CA ASN A 200 0.46 13.85 29.49
C ASN A 200 0.43 13.01 28.22
N MET A 201 0.53 13.64 27.06
CA MET A 201 0.63 12.95 25.77
C MET A 201 1.88 12.07 25.68
N ASN A 202 3.05 12.57 26.10
CA ASN A 202 4.27 11.78 26.09
C ASN A 202 4.20 10.57 27.02
N ASN A 203 3.56 10.70 28.18
CA ASN A 203 3.36 9.59 29.11
C ASN A 203 2.61 8.44 28.42
N ILE A 204 1.52 8.74 27.70
CA ILE A 204 0.80 7.73 26.91
C ILE A 204 1.68 7.15 25.80
N LEU A 205 2.41 7.99 25.05
CA LEU A 205 3.27 7.50 23.97
C LEU A 205 4.44 6.63 24.46
N ASP A 206 4.96 6.90 25.65
CA ASP A 206 6.09 6.19 26.21
C ASP A 206 5.70 4.82 26.81
N GLU A 207 4.41 4.60 27.10
CA GLU A 207 3.84 3.28 27.44
C GLU A 207 3.82 2.31 26.25
N HIS A 208 3.89 2.83 25.02
CA HIS A 208 3.81 2.05 23.78
C HIS A 208 5.04 2.26 22.88
N PRO A 209 6.23 1.78 23.30
CA PRO A 209 7.46 1.99 22.54
C PRO A 209 7.42 1.28 21.19
N LEU A 210 7.71 2.02 20.11
CA LEU A 210 7.86 1.44 18.78
C LEU A 210 9.06 0.48 18.70
N SER A 211 8.89 -0.59 17.92
CA SER A 211 9.95 -1.57 17.62
C SER A 211 11.14 -0.92 16.92
N ASN A 212 10.87 -0.02 15.98
CA ASN A 212 11.87 0.74 15.23
C ASN A 212 12.07 2.12 15.84
N LYS A 213 13.34 2.48 16.11
CA LYS A 213 13.73 3.79 16.67
C LYS A 213 14.41 4.72 15.66
N PHE A 214 14.67 4.21 14.45
CA PHE A 214 15.42 4.90 13.42
C PHE A 214 14.68 4.81 12.10
N TRP A 215 14.67 5.91 11.37
CA TRP A 215 14.22 5.96 9.99
C TRP A 215 15.05 5.00 9.13
N SER A 216 14.39 4.38 8.15
CA SER A 216 15.07 3.59 7.13
C SER A 216 16.06 4.44 6.33
N ASN A 217 16.95 3.77 5.59
CA ASN A 217 17.83 4.47 4.66
C ASN A 217 17.03 5.14 3.52
N SER A 218 15.88 4.58 3.12
CA SER A 218 15.04 5.14 2.07
C SER A 218 14.50 6.53 2.44
N CYS A 219 14.11 6.73 3.70
CA CYS A 219 13.59 8.01 4.17
C CYS A 219 14.67 8.97 4.71
N SER A 220 15.71 8.46 5.36
CA SER A 220 16.77 9.30 5.93
C SER A 220 17.83 9.72 4.93
N ASN A 221 18.02 8.97 3.83
CA ASN A 221 19.18 9.10 2.94
C ASN A 221 20.52 9.13 3.70
N GLY A 222 20.59 8.42 4.83
CA GLY A 222 21.78 8.38 5.71
C GLY A 222 22.01 9.65 6.54
N LYS A 223 21.07 10.60 6.57
CA LYS A 223 21.18 11.87 7.31
C LYS A 223 20.36 11.84 8.59
N LYS A 224 21.00 12.18 9.71
CA LYS A 224 20.31 12.34 11.02
C LYS A 224 19.31 13.49 10.96
N GLY A 225 18.16 13.33 11.62
CA GLY A 225 17.09 14.33 11.66
C GLY A 225 16.26 14.44 10.37
N GLN A 226 16.55 13.61 9.36
CA GLN A 226 15.70 13.45 8.18
C GLN A 226 14.86 12.17 8.33
N GLY A 227 13.73 12.13 7.64
CA GLY A 227 12.87 10.94 7.58
C GLY A 227 11.40 11.25 7.79
N PHE A 228 11.07 12.18 8.69
CA PHE A 228 9.68 12.50 9.04
C PHE A 228 8.78 12.75 7.83
N SER A 229 9.14 13.66 6.92
CA SER A 229 8.29 13.96 5.76
C SER A 229 8.11 12.74 4.84
N CYS A 230 9.15 11.92 4.67
CA CYS A 230 9.06 10.70 3.86
C CYS A 230 8.17 9.64 4.54
N GLY A 231 8.38 9.36 5.82
CA GLY A 231 7.54 8.44 6.59
C GLY A 231 6.10 8.95 6.72
N PHE A 232 5.88 10.26 6.73
CA PHE A 232 4.55 10.83 6.81
C PHE A 232 3.79 10.66 5.49
N TRP A 233 4.46 10.81 4.35
CA TRP A 233 3.88 10.42 3.05
C TRP A 233 3.56 8.93 3.00
N LYS A 234 4.45 8.07 3.49
CA LYS A 234 4.18 6.62 3.62
C LYS A 234 2.94 6.35 4.46
N LEU A 235 2.79 7.04 5.61
CA LEU A 235 1.60 6.94 6.47
C LEU A 235 0.32 7.37 5.74
N LEU A 236 0.36 8.47 4.99
CA LEU A 236 -0.80 8.94 4.21
C LEU A 236 -1.19 7.93 3.12
N HIS A 237 -0.22 7.37 2.40
CA HIS A 237 -0.48 6.36 1.38
C HIS A 237 -1.08 5.09 1.99
N LEU A 238 -0.48 4.58 3.07
CA LEU A 238 -1.01 3.42 3.83
C LEU A 238 -2.46 3.62 4.27
N MET A 239 -2.75 4.75 4.92
CA MET A 239 -4.10 5.08 5.37
C MET A 239 -5.06 5.24 4.17
N SER A 240 -4.64 5.88 3.08
CA SER A 240 -5.52 6.06 1.92
C SER A 240 -5.86 4.74 1.22
N MET A 241 -4.90 3.83 1.13
CA MET A 241 -5.14 2.49 0.60
C MET A 241 -6.04 1.71 1.53
N GLY A 242 -5.75 1.69 2.84
CA GLY A 242 -6.58 0.96 3.78
C GLY A 242 -7.99 1.52 3.93
N LEU A 243 -8.20 2.83 3.74
CA LEU A 243 -9.54 3.40 3.64
C LEU A 243 -10.32 2.81 2.46
N SER A 244 -9.69 2.71 1.29
CA SER A 244 -10.29 2.13 0.09
C SER A 244 -10.62 0.65 0.31
N GLU A 245 -9.65 -0.10 0.81
CA GLU A 245 -9.73 -1.55 1.00
C GLU A 245 -10.73 -1.94 2.08
N GLN A 246 -10.84 -1.15 3.16
CA GLN A 246 -11.79 -1.39 4.25
C GLN A 246 -13.12 -0.63 4.07
N ARG A 247 -13.31 0.03 2.92
CA ARG A 247 -14.49 0.85 2.59
C ARG A 247 -14.86 1.82 3.72
N GLY A 248 -13.87 2.59 4.17
CA GLY A 248 -14.09 3.57 5.22
C GLY A 248 -14.33 2.99 6.61
N GLY A 249 -14.10 1.69 6.82
CA GLY A 249 -14.38 0.98 8.07
C GLY A 249 -15.67 0.16 8.04
N LEU A 250 -16.46 0.19 6.95
CA LEU A 250 -17.68 -0.63 6.81
C LEU A 250 -17.42 -2.12 7.03
N GLU A 251 -16.29 -2.62 6.54
CA GLU A 251 -15.94 -4.03 6.69
C GLU A 251 -15.74 -4.42 8.16
N LEU A 252 -15.29 -3.48 9.01
CA LEU A 252 -15.12 -3.67 10.44
C LEU A 252 -16.46 -3.70 11.20
N CYS A 253 -17.49 -3.04 10.68
CA CYS A 253 -18.84 -3.01 11.27
C CYS A 253 -19.67 -4.27 10.95
N SER A 254 -19.32 -5.00 9.90
CA SER A 254 -20.12 -6.11 9.37
C SER A 254 -20.10 -7.40 10.21
N GLY A 255 -19.27 -7.48 11.24
CA GLY A 255 -19.23 -8.61 12.17
C GLY A 255 -20.24 -8.44 13.31
N GLU A 256 -20.92 -9.53 13.71
CA GLU A 256 -21.57 -9.56 15.02
C GLU A 256 -20.52 -9.18 16.05
N ASN A 257 -20.67 -8.02 16.70
CA ASN A 257 -19.76 -7.59 17.75
C ASN A 257 -20.25 -8.23 19.06
N PRO A 258 -19.71 -9.37 19.51
CA PRO A 258 -20.23 -10.10 20.66
C PRO A 258 -20.08 -9.33 21.97
N LEU A 259 -19.28 -8.26 21.98
CA LEU A 259 -18.99 -7.47 23.18
C LEU A 259 -19.86 -6.21 23.33
N GLY A 260 -20.73 -5.90 22.35
CA GLY A 260 -21.62 -4.73 22.42
C GLY A 260 -20.90 -3.38 22.49
N GLU A 261 -19.62 -3.33 22.08
CA GLU A 261 -18.84 -2.10 22.00
C GLU A 261 -19.38 -1.15 20.92
N ASP A 262 -19.09 0.14 21.06
CA ASP A 262 -19.44 1.14 20.07
C ASP A 262 -18.84 0.77 18.70
N GLU A 263 -19.68 0.80 17.67
CA GLU A 263 -19.27 0.50 16.30
C GLU A 263 -18.23 1.51 15.83
N PRO A 264 -17.16 1.07 15.13
CA PRO A 264 -16.16 1.99 14.62
C PRO A 264 -16.83 2.99 13.68
N ARG A 265 -16.37 4.24 13.73
CA ARG A 265 -16.86 5.28 12.84
C ARG A 265 -16.52 4.93 11.39
N VAL A 266 -17.50 5.06 10.52
CA VAL A 266 -17.33 4.88 9.08
C VAL A 266 -17.08 6.24 8.43
N PHE A 267 -16.13 6.31 7.50
CA PHE A 267 -15.75 7.51 6.77
C PHE A 267 -15.99 7.38 5.28
N SER A 268 -16.70 8.32 4.66
CA SER A 268 -16.67 8.49 3.21
C SER A 268 -15.31 9.02 2.72
N THR A 269 -15.04 8.95 1.41
CA THR A 269 -13.79 9.46 0.83
C THR A 269 -13.64 10.97 0.99
N LEU A 270 -14.74 11.73 0.91
CA LEU A 270 -14.73 13.17 1.17
C LEU A 270 -14.44 13.48 2.64
N GLU A 271 -15.08 12.78 3.59
CA GLU A 271 -14.85 12.99 5.02
C GLU A 271 -13.40 12.70 5.40
N ALA A 272 -12.85 11.56 4.98
CA ALA A 272 -11.44 11.23 5.21
C ALA A 272 -10.50 12.32 4.66
N SER A 273 -10.82 12.89 3.48
CA SER A 273 -10.05 14.01 2.91
C SER A 273 -10.09 15.27 3.78
N LEU A 274 -11.24 15.57 4.37
CA LEU A 274 -11.43 16.71 5.27
C LEU A 274 -10.68 16.51 6.59
N VAL A 275 -10.65 15.29 7.11
CA VAL A 275 -9.86 14.93 8.29
C VAL A 275 -8.37 15.17 8.04
N ILE A 276 -7.84 14.74 6.88
CA ILE A 276 -6.44 15.04 6.51
C ILE A 276 -6.20 16.54 6.41
N ARG A 277 -7.13 17.29 5.78
CA ARG A 277 -7.04 18.75 5.66
C ARG A 277 -6.97 19.43 7.03
N GLU A 278 -7.84 19.05 7.96
CA GLU A 278 -7.82 19.61 9.32
C GLU A 278 -6.57 19.18 10.09
N TYR A 279 -6.12 17.93 9.97
CA TYR A 279 -4.85 17.51 10.55
C TYR A 279 -3.69 18.38 10.05
N MET A 280 -3.61 18.60 8.74
CA MET A 280 -2.58 19.45 8.14
C MET A 280 -2.65 20.87 8.68
N ALA A 281 -3.85 21.45 8.75
CA ALA A 281 -4.09 22.79 9.26
C ALA A 281 -3.70 22.96 10.73
N GLN A 282 -4.01 21.97 11.57
CA GLN A 282 -3.79 22.07 13.01
C GLN A 282 -2.39 21.63 13.43
N PHE A 283 -1.85 20.56 12.87
CA PHE A 283 -0.71 19.85 13.45
C PHE A 283 0.55 19.85 12.59
N PHE A 284 0.44 20.08 11.28
CA PHE A 284 1.63 19.99 10.43
C PHE A 284 2.57 21.18 10.63
N GLY A 285 3.80 20.89 11.06
CA GLY A 285 4.76 21.91 11.52
C GLY A 285 5.40 22.74 10.40
N CYS A 286 5.52 22.21 9.19
CA CYS A 286 6.06 22.97 8.05
C CYS A 286 4.99 23.93 7.51
N GLU A 287 5.06 25.21 7.89
CA GLU A 287 4.07 26.22 7.49
C GLU A 287 3.92 26.35 5.96
N THR A 288 5.02 26.45 5.21
CA THR A 288 4.95 26.54 3.74
C THR A 288 4.33 25.29 3.12
N CYS A 289 4.65 24.11 3.66
CA CYS A 289 4.09 22.84 3.19
C CYS A 289 2.59 22.76 3.49
N ARG A 290 2.19 23.11 4.72
CA ARG A 290 0.81 23.16 5.20
C ARG A 290 -0.03 24.11 4.35
N ASN A 291 0.44 25.35 4.16
CA ASN A 291 -0.31 26.35 3.40
C ASN A 291 -0.47 25.94 1.93
N ASN A 292 0.55 25.32 1.34
CA ASN A 292 0.42 24.73 0.01
C ASN A 292 -0.62 23.62 -0.04
N PHE A 293 -0.62 22.72 0.95
CA PHE A 293 -1.60 21.64 1.03
C PHE A 293 -3.02 22.18 1.13
N ILE A 294 -3.27 23.09 2.06
CA ILE A 294 -4.60 23.67 2.29
C ILE A 294 -5.07 24.43 1.05
N SER A 295 -4.23 25.26 0.43
CA SER A 295 -4.60 25.98 -0.80
C SER A 295 -5.00 25.00 -1.91
N LYS A 296 -4.16 24.01 -2.20
CA LYS A 296 -4.46 23.01 -3.24
C LYS A 296 -5.72 22.20 -2.93
N PHE A 297 -5.96 21.87 -1.66
CA PHE A 297 -7.17 21.19 -1.21
C PHE A 297 -8.42 22.04 -1.43
N ASP A 298 -8.38 23.30 -0.98
CA ASP A 298 -9.49 24.25 -1.04
C ASP A 298 -9.79 24.67 -2.48
N ASP A 299 -8.77 24.76 -3.33
CA ASP A 299 -8.87 25.05 -4.78
C ASP A 299 -9.34 23.85 -5.61
N CYS A 300 -9.77 22.76 -4.98
CA CYS A 300 -10.23 21.53 -5.66
C CYS A 300 -9.18 20.93 -6.62
N SER A 301 -7.88 21.07 -6.35
CA SER A 301 -6.82 20.55 -7.23
C SER A 301 -6.95 19.04 -7.46
N PHE A 302 -6.55 18.58 -8.65
CA PHE A 302 -6.69 17.18 -9.09
C PHE A 302 -8.14 16.70 -9.04
N ASN A 303 -9.07 17.58 -9.41
CA ASN A 303 -10.49 17.29 -9.50
C ASN A 303 -11.12 16.76 -8.19
N ARG A 304 -10.53 17.11 -7.02
CA ARG A 304 -10.94 16.57 -5.71
C ARG A 304 -12.45 16.68 -5.48
N CYS A 305 -13.02 17.86 -5.78
CA CYS A 305 -14.39 18.21 -5.40
C CYS A 305 -15.49 17.46 -6.15
N SER A 306 -15.22 16.94 -7.36
CA SER A 306 -16.19 16.10 -8.07
C SER A 306 -15.92 14.62 -7.92
N ARG A 307 -14.74 14.26 -7.41
CA ARG A 307 -14.21 12.90 -7.42
C ARG A 307 -14.34 12.21 -6.08
N LEU A 308 -14.02 12.91 -5.00
CA LEU A 308 -14.20 12.40 -3.64
C LEU A 308 -15.65 12.61 -3.23
N GLN A 309 -16.33 11.51 -2.94
CA GLN A 309 -17.75 11.49 -2.65
C GLN A 309 -17.99 11.55 -1.14
N GLY A 310 -18.98 12.34 -0.74
CA GLY A 310 -19.57 12.29 0.60
C GLY A 310 -20.89 11.52 0.59
N GLY A 311 -21.58 11.51 1.72
CA GLY A 311 -22.88 10.87 1.85
C GLY A 311 -22.79 9.49 2.50
N ASP A 312 -23.73 8.62 2.17
CA ASP A 312 -23.84 7.28 2.75
C ASP A 312 -22.72 6.36 2.22
N PRO A 313 -21.76 5.95 3.06
CA PRO A 313 -20.63 5.11 2.64
C PRO A 313 -21.06 3.77 2.02
N ASP A 314 -22.22 3.24 2.41
CA ASP A 314 -22.76 1.97 1.87
C ASP A 314 -23.13 2.07 0.38
N GLN A 315 -23.29 3.28 -0.15
CA GLN A 315 -23.69 3.53 -1.54
C GLN A 315 -22.51 3.77 -2.47
N LEU A 316 -21.28 3.93 -1.94
CA LEU A 316 -20.10 4.19 -2.75
C LEU A 316 -19.65 2.93 -3.50
N THR A 317 -19.37 3.07 -4.80
CA THR A 317 -18.84 1.96 -5.61
C THR A 317 -17.37 1.70 -5.29
N THR A 318 -16.87 0.52 -5.68
CA THR A 318 -15.44 0.20 -5.54
C THR A 318 -14.57 1.27 -6.22
N GLU A 319 -14.95 1.73 -7.40
CA GLU A 319 -14.22 2.75 -8.15
C GLU A 319 -14.19 4.08 -7.40
N GLU A 320 -15.28 4.48 -6.74
CA GLU A 320 -15.33 5.71 -5.94
C GLU A 320 -14.44 5.63 -4.69
N TRP A 321 -14.28 4.45 -4.08
CA TRP A 321 -13.31 4.23 -2.99
C TRP A 321 -11.87 4.37 -3.47
N ARG A 322 -11.56 3.85 -4.66
CA ARG A 322 -10.22 3.90 -5.27
C ARG A 322 -9.73 5.30 -5.58
N GLU A 323 -10.65 6.25 -5.76
CA GLU A 323 -10.27 7.62 -6.08
C GLU A 323 -9.54 8.34 -4.94
N PHE A 324 -9.72 7.91 -3.69
CA PHE A 324 -9.06 8.53 -2.56
C PHE A 324 -7.53 8.34 -2.56
N PRO A 325 -6.97 7.11 -2.62
CA PRO A 325 -5.53 6.91 -2.76
C PRO A 325 -4.97 7.49 -4.07
N LEU A 326 -5.72 7.44 -5.18
CA LEU A 326 -5.31 8.07 -6.44
C LEU A 326 -5.15 9.60 -6.30
N TRP A 327 -6.08 10.26 -5.59
CA TRP A 327 -5.95 11.69 -5.29
C TRP A 327 -4.72 12.02 -4.45
N ILE A 328 -4.45 11.24 -3.40
CA ILE A 328 -3.26 11.41 -2.56
C ILE A 328 -1.98 11.23 -3.40
N TRP A 329 -1.96 10.25 -4.31
CA TRP A 329 -0.86 10.00 -5.24
C TRP A 329 -0.61 11.15 -6.21
N GLU A 330 -1.63 11.65 -6.90
CA GLU A 330 -1.49 12.80 -7.81
C GLU A 330 -0.96 14.04 -7.09
N PHE A 331 -1.52 14.30 -5.91
CA PHE A 331 -1.09 15.39 -5.06
C PHE A 331 0.39 15.25 -4.65
N HIS A 332 0.80 14.05 -4.22
CA HIS A 332 2.19 13.80 -3.83
C HIS A 332 3.16 13.96 -5.01
N ASN A 333 2.75 13.57 -6.22
CA ASN A 333 3.53 13.80 -7.43
C ASN A 333 3.69 15.28 -7.77
N ASP A 334 2.64 16.11 -7.63
CA ASP A 334 2.75 17.57 -7.79
C ASP A 334 3.77 18.18 -6.80
N VAL A 335 3.70 17.76 -5.53
CA VAL A 335 4.67 18.17 -4.51
C VAL A 335 6.09 17.74 -4.90
N SER A 336 6.26 16.51 -5.38
CA SER A 336 7.57 15.97 -5.78
C SER A 336 8.19 16.76 -6.94
N VAL A 337 7.41 17.04 -7.98
CA VAL A 337 7.82 17.87 -9.13
C VAL A 337 8.18 19.28 -8.68
N ARG A 338 7.35 19.91 -7.85
CA ARG A 338 7.60 21.26 -7.32
C ARG A 338 8.89 21.31 -6.50
N VAL A 339 9.08 20.39 -5.56
CA VAL A 339 10.28 20.35 -4.70
C VAL A 339 11.53 20.11 -5.53
N ALA A 340 11.46 19.25 -6.55
CA ALA A 340 12.55 19.05 -7.49
C ALA A 340 12.90 20.35 -8.25
N GLY A 341 11.88 21.08 -8.73
CA GLY A 341 12.04 22.37 -9.39
C GLY A 341 12.73 23.42 -8.50
N VAL A 342 12.30 23.55 -7.25
CA VAL A 342 12.92 24.48 -6.28
C VAL A 342 14.39 24.10 -6.02
N LYS A 343 14.70 22.81 -5.83
CA LYS A 343 16.09 22.34 -5.64
C LYS A 343 16.97 22.61 -6.87
N ALA A 344 16.43 22.46 -8.07
CA ALA A 344 17.15 22.77 -9.31
C ALA A 344 17.48 24.26 -9.41
N GLN A 345 16.54 25.15 -9.08
CA GLN A 345 16.77 26.60 -9.06
C GLN A 345 17.84 27.00 -8.04
N MET A 346 17.79 26.45 -6.82
CA MET A 346 18.76 26.75 -5.76
C MET A 346 20.19 26.32 -6.10
N THR A 347 20.36 25.25 -6.88
CA THR A 347 21.68 24.72 -7.21
C THR A 347 22.32 25.34 -8.45
N LYS A 348 21.67 26.34 -9.09
CA LYS A 348 22.11 27.02 -10.33
C LYS A 348 22.55 26.06 -11.45
N ASN A 349 22.09 24.82 -11.43
CA ASN A 349 22.50 23.79 -12.37
C ASN A 349 21.39 23.59 -13.41
N SER A 350 21.50 24.30 -14.53
CA SER A 350 20.48 24.39 -15.59
C SER A 350 20.24 23.07 -16.34
N GLN A 351 21.13 22.09 -16.20
CA GLN A 351 20.99 20.76 -16.82
C GLN A 351 19.81 19.94 -16.25
N LYS A 352 19.19 20.38 -15.14
CA LYS A 352 18.20 19.61 -14.36
C LYS A 352 16.74 19.79 -14.72
N LYS A 353 16.38 20.54 -15.78
CA LYS A 353 14.96 20.58 -16.21
C LYS A 353 14.48 19.22 -16.74
N LYS A 354 15.38 18.39 -17.30
CA LYS A 354 15.06 17.00 -17.68
C LYS A 354 14.87 16.07 -16.47
N ASP A 355 15.43 16.43 -15.31
CA ASP A 355 15.27 15.65 -14.07
C ASP A 355 13.87 15.78 -13.46
N ALA A 356 13.05 16.76 -13.87
CA ALA A 356 11.71 16.96 -13.29
C ALA A 356 10.75 15.82 -13.66
N LEU A 357 10.85 15.26 -14.87
CA LEU A 357 10.08 14.08 -15.29
C LEU A 357 10.56 12.80 -14.59
N VAL A 358 11.85 12.73 -14.25
CA VAL A 358 12.45 11.63 -13.46
C VAL A 358 11.96 11.63 -11.99
N LYS A 359 11.09 12.58 -11.61
CA LYS A 359 10.60 12.73 -10.24
C LYS A 359 9.11 12.44 -10.07
N GLN A 360 8.40 12.13 -11.15
CA GLN A 360 7.09 11.50 -11.02
C GLN A 360 7.27 10.04 -10.63
N TRP A 361 6.42 9.58 -9.71
CA TRP A 361 6.46 8.23 -9.18
C TRP A 361 5.12 7.52 -9.46
N PRO A 362 5.10 6.22 -9.80
CA PRO A 362 6.27 5.39 -10.07
C PRO A 362 7.03 5.85 -11.32
N ALA A 363 8.33 5.57 -11.38
CA ALA A 363 9.05 5.76 -12.63
C ALA A 363 8.59 4.71 -13.64
N MET A 364 8.72 5.00 -14.94
CA MET A 364 8.35 4.06 -16.01
C MET A 364 9.08 2.71 -15.89
N GLU A 365 10.30 2.71 -15.36
CA GLU A 365 11.08 1.51 -15.05
C GLU A 365 10.54 0.69 -13.88
N ASP A 366 9.83 1.32 -12.94
CA ASP A 366 9.21 0.65 -11.80
C ASP A 366 7.82 0.09 -12.16
N CYS A 367 7.07 0.82 -12.99
CA CYS A 367 5.75 0.42 -13.46
C CYS A 367 5.49 0.87 -14.90
N PHE A 368 5.86 0.05 -15.88
CA PHE A 368 5.58 0.35 -17.28
C PHE A 368 4.09 0.24 -17.62
N LEU A 369 3.33 -0.60 -16.90
CA LEU A 369 1.88 -0.77 -17.07
C LEU A 369 1.08 0.46 -16.61
N CYS A 370 1.64 1.26 -15.71
CA CYS A 370 1.03 2.50 -15.24
C CYS A 370 0.95 3.58 -16.32
N PHE A 371 1.48 3.34 -17.51
CA PHE A 371 1.48 4.28 -18.63
C PHE A 371 0.78 3.64 -19.84
N LYS A 372 -0.15 4.39 -20.42
CA LYS A 372 -0.78 4.09 -21.71
C LYS A 372 0.22 4.30 -22.85
N GLN A 373 -0.14 3.85 -24.05
CA GLN A 373 0.73 3.97 -25.24
C GLN A 373 1.02 5.42 -25.65
N ASP A 374 0.15 6.36 -25.29
CA ASP A 374 0.31 7.80 -25.52
C ASP A 374 1.16 8.49 -24.43
N GLY A 375 1.55 7.75 -23.39
CA GLY A 375 2.32 8.24 -22.24
C GLY A 375 1.47 8.84 -21.12
N GLU A 376 0.14 8.84 -21.24
CA GLU A 376 -0.74 9.20 -20.13
C GLU A 376 -0.78 8.10 -19.06
N TRP A 377 -1.20 8.44 -17.85
CA TRP A 377 -1.35 7.47 -16.78
C TRP A 377 -2.53 6.52 -17.04
N ASP A 378 -2.30 5.24 -16.81
CA ASP A 378 -3.36 4.25 -16.65
C ASP A 378 -3.72 4.16 -15.17
N MET A 379 -4.82 4.83 -14.78
CA MET A 379 -5.21 4.99 -13.38
C MET A 379 -5.55 3.66 -12.69
N GLU A 380 -6.01 2.67 -13.44
CA GLU A 380 -6.29 1.34 -12.90
C GLU A 380 -4.98 0.64 -12.53
N GLU A 381 -3.99 0.65 -13.44
CA GLU A 381 -2.68 0.04 -13.19
C GLU A 381 -1.88 0.83 -12.12
N VAL A 382 -2.08 2.14 -12.03
CA VAL A 382 -1.54 2.96 -10.92
C VAL A 382 -2.16 2.54 -9.58
N TYR A 383 -3.47 2.33 -9.51
CA TYR A 383 -4.12 1.84 -8.29
C TYR A 383 -3.57 0.47 -7.90
N GLU A 384 -3.51 -0.49 -8.83
CA GLU A 384 -2.94 -1.82 -8.57
C GLU A 384 -1.49 -1.73 -8.07
N TYR A 385 -0.70 -0.79 -8.61
CA TYR A 385 0.66 -0.55 -8.15
C TYR A 385 0.71 0.02 -6.74
N LEU A 386 -0.18 0.96 -6.39
CA LEU A 386 -0.30 1.53 -5.04
C LEU A 386 -0.73 0.46 -4.03
N GLU A 387 -1.73 -0.34 -4.37
CA GLU A 387 -2.19 -1.47 -3.56
C GLU A 387 -1.04 -2.44 -3.31
N LYS A 388 -0.26 -2.75 -4.35
CA LYS A 388 0.89 -3.62 -4.22
C LYS A 388 1.95 -3.04 -3.27
N GLU A 389 2.28 -1.76 -3.44
CA GLU A 389 3.34 -1.11 -2.68
C GLU A 389 2.97 -0.90 -1.20
N TYR A 390 1.71 -0.58 -0.91
CA TYR A 390 1.28 -0.14 0.41
C TYR A 390 0.36 -1.10 1.16
N TRP A 391 -0.33 -2.02 0.50
CA TRP A 391 -1.38 -2.82 1.15
C TRP A 391 -1.22 -4.33 1.00
N SER A 392 -0.59 -4.81 -0.08
CA SER A 392 -0.40 -6.25 -0.30
C SER A 392 0.64 -6.83 0.67
N GLY A 393 0.20 -7.22 1.86
CA GLY A 393 1.05 -7.87 2.86
C GLY A 393 1.59 -9.18 2.31
N ALA A 394 2.91 -9.23 2.06
CA ALA A 394 3.79 -10.38 1.74
C ALA A 394 3.33 -11.49 0.77
N ASP A 395 2.11 -11.45 0.24
CA ASP A 395 1.58 -12.40 -0.71
C ASP A 395 1.27 -11.66 -2.02
N VAL A 396 1.78 -12.22 -3.12
CA VAL A 396 1.34 -11.98 -4.50
C VAL A 396 2.05 -10.84 -5.29
N ASN A 397 3.15 -11.17 -5.96
CA ASN A 397 3.27 -11.20 -7.44
C ASN A 397 4.74 -11.27 -7.89
N THR A 398 5.21 -12.46 -8.25
CA THR A 398 6.48 -12.64 -8.95
C THR A 398 6.45 -11.88 -10.29
N PRO A 399 7.57 -11.26 -10.74
CA PRO A 399 7.69 -10.55 -12.02
C PRO A 399 7.10 -11.29 -13.23
N ALA A 400 7.06 -12.63 -13.18
CA ALA A 400 6.44 -13.49 -14.19
C ALA A 400 4.94 -13.21 -14.42
N LYS A 401 4.15 -12.91 -13.39
CA LYS A 401 2.71 -12.62 -13.55
C LYS A 401 2.45 -11.26 -14.19
N ALA A 402 3.29 -10.26 -13.87
CA ALA A 402 3.23 -8.94 -14.50
C ALA A 402 3.63 -9.01 -15.98
N LEU A 403 4.66 -9.79 -16.30
CA LEU A 403 5.08 -10.04 -17.69
C LEU A 403 3.96 -10.74 -18.48
N GLU A 404 3.30 -11.74 -17.89
CA GLU A 404 2.19 -12.45 -18.52
C GLU A 404 0.98 -11.52 -18.78
N LYS A 405 0.63 -10.63 -17.83
CA LYS A 405 -0.43 -9.61 -18.02
C LYS A 405 -0.08 -8.67 -19.18
N TYR A 406 1.17 -8.21 -19.25
CA TYR A 406 1.65 -7.35 -20.35
C TYR A 406 1.67 -8.05 -21.70
N GLU A 407 2.13 -9.30 -21.77
CA GLU A 407 2.08 -10.08 -23.00
C GLU A 407 0.63 -10.23 -23.48
N ARG A 408 -0.33 -10.46 -22.57
CA ARG A 408 -1.76 -10.47 -22.92
C ARG A 408 -2.25 -9.11 -23.41
N SER A 409 -1.86 -7.99 -22.80
CA SER A 409 -2.30 -6.65 -23.24
C SER A 409 -1.67 -6.25 -24.59
N LEU A 410 -0.41 -6.60 -24.83
CA LEU A 410 0.24 -6.51 -26.14
C LEU A 410 -0.47 -7.38 -27.19
N LEU A 411 -0.83 -8.62 -26.84
CA LEU A 411 -1.55 -9.50 -27.75
C LEU A 411 -3.00 -9.04 -27.99
N ALA A 412 -3.66 -8.46 -27.00
CA ALA A 412 -5.01 -7.89 -27.14
C ALA A 412 -5.02 -6.59 -27.96
N SER A 413 -3.95 -5.79 -27.88
CA SER A 413 -3.78 -4.59 -28.71
C SER A 413 -3.26 -4.93 -30.11
N ALA A 414 -2.51 -6.03 -30.28
CA ALA A 414 -2.01 -6.51 -31.58
C ALA A 414 -2.98 -7.44 -32.32
N GLY A 415 -3.91 -8.10 -31.63
CA GLY A 415 -4.86 -9.06 -32.18
C GLY A 415 -6.31 -8.59 -32.02
N GLY A 416 -7.11 -8.39 -33.06
CA GLY A 416 -7.24 -9.34 -34.15
C GLY A 416 -7.80 -8.81 -35.47
N TRP A 417 -7.64 -7.52 -35.78
CA TRP A 417 -8.14 -6.96 -37.05
C TRP A 417 -7.07 -6.33 -37.95
N SER A 418 -5.87 -6.03 -37.43
CA SER A 418 -4.82 -5.34 -38.19
C SER A 418 -3.97 -6.28 -39.06
N SER A 419 -3.47 -7.39 -38.50
CA SER A 419 -2.59 -8.31 -39.23
C SER A 419 -3.31 -9.03 -40.37
N LEU A 420 -4.55 -9.48 -40.17
CA LEU A 420 -5.33 -10.14 -41.23
C LEU A 420 -5.61 -9.20 -42.41
N ARG A 421 -5.90 -7.92 -42.15
CA ARG A 421 -6.06 -6.90 -43.21
C ARG A 421 -4.75 -6.61 -43.94
N PHE A 422 -3.64 -6.58 -43.21
CA PHE A 422 -2.32 -6.40 -43.81
C PHE A 422 -1.96 -7.57 -44.75
N TYR A 423 -2.13 -8.81 -44.30
CA TYR A 423 -1.88 -10.00 -45.13
C TYR A 423 -2.87 -10.15 -46.28
N ALA A 424 -4.16 -9.84 -46.07
CA ALA A 424 -5.15 -9.80 -47.14
C ALA A 424 -4.82 -8.71 -48.18
N GLY A 425 -4.38 -7.53 -47.74
CA GLY A 425 -3.92 -6.45 -48.60
C GLY A 425 -2.70 -6.85 -49.43
N LEU A 426 -1.69 -7.47 -48.80
CA LEU A 426 -0.52 -7.99 -49.50
C LEU A 426 -0.90 -9.06 -50.53
N GLY A 427 -1.82 -9.97 -50.18
CA GLY A 427 -2.35 -10.98 -51.09
C GLY A 427 -3.03 -10.39 -52.32
N LEU A 428 -3.86 -9.35 -52.14
CA LEU A 428 -4.51 -8.64 -53.25
C LEU A 428 -3.51 -7.93 -54.16
N VAL A 429 -2.47 -7.30 -53.59
CA VAL A 429 -1.40 -6.67 -54.39
C VAL A 429 -0.65 -7.71 -55.22
N LEU A 430 -0.29 -8.86 -54.63
CA LEU A 430 0.37 -9.94 -55.35
C LEU A 430 -0.52 -10.54 -56.45
N LEU A 431 -1.82 -10.71 -56.20
CA LEU A 431 -2.79 -11.13 -57.21
C LEU A 431 -2.90 -10.12 -58.36
N PHE A 432 -2.90 -8.82 -58.05
CA PHE A 432 -2.93 -7.77 -59.06
C PHE A 432 -1.66 -7.77 -59.91
N ILE A 433 -0.48 -7.89 -59.29
CA ILE A 433 0.80 -8.02 -60.00
C ILE A 433 0.81 -9.27 -60.89
N HIS A 434 0.32 -10.40 -60.39
CA HIS A 434 0.21 -11.64 -61.15
C HIS A 434 -0.73 -11.49 -62.36
N ALA A 435 -1.90 -10.89 -62.15
CA ALA A 435 -2.88 -10.63 -63.21
C ALA A 435 -2.32 -9.66 -64.28
N ALA A 436 -1.65 -8.59 -63.87
CA ALA A 436 -0.99 -7.64 -64.77
C ALA A 436 0.11 -8.31 -65.59
N LYS A 437 0.95 -9.14 -64.95
CA LYS A 437 2.02 -9.90 -65.63
C LYS A 437 1.43 -10.91 -66.62
N ARG A 438 0.35 -11.60 -66.25
CA ARG A 438 -0.35 -12.54 -67.14
C ARG A 438 -0.97 -11.84 -68.35
N ARG A 439 -1.63 -10.70 -68.16
CA ARG A 439 -2.15 -9.87 -69.26
C ARG A 439 -1.03 -9.40 -70.19
N LYS A 440 0.12 -8.97 -69.65
CA LYS A 440 1.29 -8.58 -70.46
C LYS A 440 1.84 -9.73 -71.29
N VAL A 441 1.94 -10.95 -70.73
CA VAL A 441 2.38 -12.13 -71.49
C VAL A 441 1.42 -12.48 -72.63
N ILE A 442 0.11 -12.42 -72.38
CA ILE A 442 -0.91 -12.65 -73.43
C ILE A 442 -0.82 -11.58 -74.53
N ALA A 443 -0.71 -10.30 -74.15
CA ALA A 443 -0.65 -9.20 -75.11
C ALA A 443 0.63 -9.17 -75.95
N THR A 444 1.76 -9.61 -75.39
CA THR A 444 3.06 -9.56 -76.09
C THR A 444 3.39 -10.83 -76.86
N GLY A 445 2.60 -11.91 -76.73
CA GLY A 445 2.83 -13.17 -77.43
C GLY A 445 4.14 -13.89 -77.08
N MET A 446 4.90 -13.37 -76.11
CA MET A 446 6.18 -13.93 -75.68
C MET A 446 5.97 -15.12 -74.74
N HIS A 447 5.63 -16.27 -75.31
CA HIS A 447 5.81 -17.53 -74.61
C HIS A 447 7.31 -17.81 -74.51
N LYS A 448 7.86 -17.69 -73.29
CA LYS A 448 9.24 -18.09 -73.00
C LYS A 448 9.37 -19.58 -73.34
N LYS A 449 10.00 -19.91 -74.48
CA LYS A 449 10.45 -21.28 -74.75
C LYS A 449 11.39 -21.66 -73.62
N PHE A 450 10.92 -22.52 -72.73
CA PHE A 450 11.79 -23.20 -71.78
C PHE A 450 12.61 -24.18 -72.60
N ASP A 451 13.78 -23.75 -73.05
CA ASP A 451 14.75 -24.65 -73.64
C ASP A 451 15.12 -25.67 -72.57
N ARG A 452 14.75 -26.93 -72.83
CA ARG A 452 15.18 -28.09 -72.06
C ARG A 452 16.69 -28.16 -72.16
N THR A 453 17.40 -27.91 -71.06
CA THR A 453 18.80 -28.28 -70.92
C THR A 453 18.94 -29.80 -71.12
N PRO A 454 19.73 -30.27 -72.10
CA PRO A 454 20.04 -31.68 -72.23
C PRO A 454 20.99 -32.10 -71.10
N GLY A 455 20.73 -33.29 -70.56
CA GLY A 455 21.46 -33.88 -69.44
C GLY A 455 22.97 -33.97 -69.65
N GLY A 456 23.71 -33.60 -68.60
CA GLY A 456 25.11 -33.95 -68.45
C GLY A 456 25.26 -35.44 -68.14
N ALA A 457 25.65 -36.20 -69.16
CA ALA A 457 26.28 -37.51 -69.00
C ALA A 457 27.80 -37.31 -68.95
N GLY A 458 28.45 -37.87 -67.93
CA GLY A 458 29.85 -37.60 -67.59
C GLY A 458 30.93 -38.29 -68.44
N LYS A 459 32.18 -38.08 -68.01
CA LYS A 459 33.40 -38.91 -68.14
C LYS A 459 34.55 -38.13 -67.49
N LYS A 460 35.07 -38.56 -66.34
CA LYS A 460 36.32 -39.33 -66.14
C LYS A 460 37.58 -38.68 -66.73
N ALA A 461 38.46 -38.17 -65.87
CA ALA A 461 39.83 -38.67 -65.63
C ALA A 461 40.36 -38.01 -64.35
#